data_AF-A0A822II34-F1
#
_entry.id   AF-A0A822II34-F1
#
_cell.length_a   1.000
_cell.length_b   1.000
_cell.length_c   1.000
_cell.angle_alpha   90.00
_cell.angle_beta   90.00
_cell.angle_gamma   90.00
#
_symmetry.space_group_name_H-M   'P 1'
#
loop_
_entity.id
_entity.type
_entity.pdbx_description
1 polymer ?
#
loop_
_entity_poly.entity_id
_entity_poly.type
_entity_poly.pdbx_seq_one_letter_code
_entity_poly.pdbx_strand_id
1 'polypeptide(L)'
;MTEEFCIVPDTSVIIDGRITAKLKAGEFKSARIIIAEALMSELEAQANRGKEMGFKGLEELKELSDMAKRGEITLEFTGKRPSFEQIKLASGGEIDAMIRGIAVENNALFITSDRVQSEVARAKGLNVEYLMPLMEELKALAIEDYFTDDTLSVHLKVNVQPCAKRGTVGKQKLVKIREEASTEKELRMITRELIERTKRDPDSHLEIEYEGVMVFQIGSMRIAIARPPFSDGMEITAVRPIAQVRLDDYKLSKELKTRIIERQRGILVAGPPGAGKSTFAASVAEVLFEQGFIVKTMESPRDLQVPEAITQYAPIQRDMEKTADILLLVRPDYTIYDEVRKTKDFQVFADMRMAGVGMIGVVHATRGVDAIQRLIGRVELGIIPQVVDTVIFIDKGEVSKVYDVIFTVKVPQGMVEQDLARPVITIADFETRKVEYEIYTYGEQVVVMPVAGVERERPATWGLAVREIEKELMRYTGNRVDVEIVSDSSAAVYMDEEDIAGVIGKGGKTIDLIEKKLGIHLDIRERKADAPGKERSKSQVKEIGIMSFVPAIERSKKYVILTVKELSGATVDVYSGDECLFTATVGKKGEVKIGKETETAFQIMENPAIVTMRFGREK
;
A
#
# COMPACT_ATOMS: atom_id res chain seq x y z
N MET A 1 55.08 -3.56 -53.92
CA MET A 1 54.86 -2.62 -52.80
C MET A 1 54.05 -3.39 -51.77
N THR A 2 54.67 -3.76 -50.65
CA THR A 2 53.93 -4.32 -49.52
C THR A 2 52.99 -3.24 -49.01
N GLU A 3 51.68 -3.43 -49.14
CA GLU A 3 50.69 -2.51 -48.60
C GLU A 3 50.94 -2.37 -47.10
N GLU A 4 51.30 -1.16 -46.68
CA GLU A 4 51.52 -0.83 -45.28
C GLU A 4 50.15 -0.83 -44.59
N PHE A 5 49.97 -1.66 -43.56
CA PHE A 5 48.68 -1.83 -42.91
C PHE A 5 48.34 -0.60 -42.05
N CYS A 6 47.40 0.22 -42.54
CA CYS A 6 46.98 1.46 -41.89
C CYS A 6 45.73 1.28 -41.04
N ILE A 7 45.73 1.88 -39.84
CA ILE A 7 44.62 1.83 -38.89
C ILE A 7 44.24 3.27 -38.50
N VAL A 8 42.94 3.57 -38.51
CA VAL A 8 42.38 4.82 -37.96
C VAL A 8 41.41 4.46 -36.84
N PRO A 9 41.79 4.61 -35.57
CA PRO A 9 40.88 4.45 -34.45
C PRO A 9 40.03 5.70 -34.24
N ASP A 10 38.81 5.53 -33.75
CA ASP A 10 37.96 6.62 -33.30
C ASP A 10 38.15 6.95 -31.80
N THR A 11 37.47 8.00 -31.33
CA THR A 11 37.57 8.45 -29.93
C THR A 11 37.18 7.33 -28.96
N SER A 12 36.18 6.49 -29.30
CA SER A 12 35.70 5.41 -28.42
C SER A 12 36.76 4.33 -28.19
N VAL A 13 37.47 3.91 -29.23
CA VAL A 13 38.51 2.86 -29.14
C VAL A 13 39.73 3.32 -28.37
N ILE A 14 40.08 4.61 -28.50
CA ILE A 14 41.16 5.23 -27.72
C ILE A 14 40.77 5.30 -26.24
N ILE A 15 39.54 5.71 -25.92
CA ILE A 15 39.09 5.78 -24.51
C ILE A 15 39.05 4.39 -23.88
N ASP A 16 38.65 3.36 -24.63
CA ASP A 16 38.53 1.99 -24.12
C ASP A 16 39.87 1.24 -24.04
N GLY A 17 40.94 1.79 -24.60
CA GLY A 17 42.28 1.20 -24.64
C GLY A 17 42.41 -0.09 -25.47
N ARG A 18 41.42 -0.34 -26.33
CA ARG A 18 41.30 -1.60 -27.09
C ARG A 18 42.39 -1.72 -28.16
N ILE A 19 42.77 -0.60 -28.77
CA ILE A 19 43.79 -0.59 -29.81
C ILE A 19 45.15 -0.99 -29.23
N THR A 20 45.55 -0.43 -28.08
CA THR A 20 46.82 -0.78 -27.44
C THR A 20 46.82 -2.22 -26.95
N ALA A 21 45.69 -2.72 -26.42
CA ALA A 21 45.57 -4.13 -26.04
C ALA A 21 45.82 -5.08 -27.23
N LYS A 22 45.24 -4.80 -28.41
CA LYS A 22 45.48 -5.59 -29.63
C LYS A 22 46.91 -5.49 -30.15
N LEU A 23 47.53 -4.31 -30.07
CA LEU A 23 48.93 -4.12 -30.45
C LEU A 23 49.87 -4.92 -29.54
N LYS A 24 49.64 -4.89 -28.22
CA LYS A 24 50.39 -5.70 -27.23
C LYS A 24 50.21 -7.20 -27.44
N ALA A 25 49.02 -7.64 -27.86
CA ALA A 25 48.76 -9.04 -28.21
C ALA A 25 49.44 -9.48 -29.53
N GLY A 26 50.00 -8.54 -30.30
CA GLY A 26 50.73 -8.81 -31.53
C GLY A 26 49.86 -8.98 -32.77
N GLU A 27 48.58 -8.58 -32.72
CA GLU A 27 47.64 -8.70 -33.85
C GLU A 27 47.93 -7.69 -34.98
N PHE A 28 48.62 -6.58 -34.68
CA PHE A 28 48.88 -5.47 -35.62
C PHE A 28 50.37 -5.08 -35.65
N LYS A 29 51.27 -6.05 -35.83
CA LYS A 29 52.72 -5.79 -35.87
C LYS A 29 53.08 -4.84 -37.02
N SER A 30 53.85 -3.80 -36.71
CA SER A 30 54.31 -2.80 -37.68
C SER A 30 53.17 -2.04 -38.39
N ALA A 31 52.00 -1.93 -37.77
CA ALA A 31 50.91 -1.13 -38.29
C ALA A 31 51.21 0.37 -38.23
N ARG A 32 50.70 1.12 -39.20
CA ARG A 32 50.68 2.58 -39.21
C ARG A 32 49.36 3.06 -38.61
N ILE A 33 49.44 3.68 -37.44
CA ILE A 33 48.28 4.19 -36.70
C ILE A 33 48.16 5.68 -36.95
N ILE A 34 47.02 6.09 -37.50
CA ILE A 34 46.73 7.46 -37.85
C ILE A 34 45.66 7.99 -36.88
N ILE A 35 46.06 8.90 -36.01
CA ILE A 35 45.18 9.59 -35.05
C ILE A 35 44.68 10.89 -35.67
N ALA A 36 43.37 11.10 -35.67
CA ALA A 36 42.79 12.36 -36.13
C ALA A 36 43.11 13.52 -35.16
N GLU A 37 43.52 14.68 -35.68
CA GLU A 37 43.67 15.92 -34.90
C GLU A 37 42.33 16.35 -34.23
N ALA A 38 41.21 15.99 -34.85
CA ALA A 38 39.88 16.20 -34.30
C ALA A 38 39.64 15.38 -33.01
N LEU A 39 40.09 14.12 -32.98
CA LEU A 39 40.03 13.24 -31.81
C LEU A 39 40.88 13.81 -30.66
N MET A 40 42.11 14.26 -30.95
CA MET A 40 43.01 14.83 -29.94
C MET A 40 42.37 16.08 -29.28
N SER A 41 41.82 16.96 -30.11
CA SER A 41 41.17 18.19 -29.62
C SER A 41 39.91 17.89 -28.79
N GLU A 42 39.17 16.84 -29.12
CA GLU A 42 38.03 16.39 -28.34
C GLU A 42 38.46 15.90 -26.95
N LEU A 43 39.45 15.00 -26.88
CA LEU A 43 39.97 14.47 -25.61
C LEU A 43 40.53 15.57 -24.72
N GLU A 44 41.29 16.50 -25.29
CA GLU A 44 41.81 17.67 -24.58
C GLU A 44 40.68 18.54 -24.01
N ALA A 45 39.63 18.81 -24.81
CA ALA A 45 38.47 19.59 -24.36
C ALA A 45 37.68 18.85 -23.25
N GLN A 46 37.59 17.53 -23.31
CA GLN A 46 36.95 16.72 -22.26
C GLN A 46 37.78 16.72 -20.96
N ALA A 47 39.09 16.54 -21.05
CA ALA A 47 40.01 16.56 -19.90
C ALA A 47 40.03 17.93 -19.21
N ASN A 48 40.09 19.02 -19.98
CA ASN A 48 40.03 20.40 -19.46
C ASN A 48 38.70 20.70 -18.74
N ARG A 49 37.63 19.97 -19.05
CA ARG A 49 36.33 20.05 -18.35
C ARG A 49 36.24 19.10 -17.15
N GLY A 50 37.32 18.40 -16.81
CA GLY A 50 37.37 17.47 -15.68
C GLY A 50 36.68 16.13 -15.93
N LYS A 51 36.44 15.74 -17.19
CA LYS A 51 35.84 14.42 -17.51
C LYS A 51 36.91 13.33 -17.52
N GLU A 52 36.68 12.25 -16.76
CA GLU A 52 37.61 11.12 -16.65
C GLU A 52 37.91 10.44 -17.99
N MET A 53 36.91 10.31 -18.87
CA MET A 53 37.10 9.74 -20.22
C MET A 53 38.16 10.51 -21.03
N GLY A 54 38.23 11.83 -20.88
CA GLY A 54 39.24 12.66 -21.54
C GLY A 54 40.65 12.36 -21.01
N PHE A 55 40.81 12.22 -19.70
CA PHE A 55 42.09 11.84 -19.10
C PHE A 55 42.52 10.43 -19.53
N LYS A 56 41.60 9.46 -19.51
CA LYS A 56 41.84 8.08 -19.94
C LYS A 56 42.31 8.01 -21.40
N GLY A 57 41.61 8.71 -22.30
CA GLY A 57 42.01 8.76 -23.71
C GLY A 57 43.38 9.42 -23.94
N LEU A 58 43.74 10.46 -23.17
CA LEU A 58 45.07 11.08 -23.26
C LEU A 58 46.18 10.16 -22.73
N GLU A 59 45.90 9.38 -21.68
CA GLU A 59 46.83 8.36 -21.17
C GLU A 59 47.07 7.26 -22.19
N GLU A 60 46.02 6.81 -22.88
CA GLU A 60 46.13 5.85 -23.97
C GLU A 60 46.99 6.37 -25.13
N LEU A 61 46.76 7.62 -25.57
CA LEU A 61 47.58 8.23 -26.62
C LEU A 61 49.05 8.34 -26.23
N LYS A 62 49.34 8.57 -24.95
CA LYS A 62 50.71 8.56 -24.42
C LYS A 62 51.32 7.16 -24.54
N GLU A 63 50.57 6.12 -24.21
CA GLU A 63 51.04 4.74 -24.34
C GLU A 63 51.35 4.38 -25.81
N LEU A 64 50.47 4.73 -26.75
CA LEU A 64 50.72 4.59 -28.19
C LEU A 64 51.97 5.36 -28.63
N SER A 65 52.18 6.58 -28.13
CA SER A 65 53.39 7.35 -28.41
C SER A 65 54.66 6.64 -27.92
N ASP A 66 54.59 6.02 -26.74
CA ASP A 66 55.72 5.28 -26.19
C ASP A 66 55.99 3.97 -26.96
N MET A 67 54.97 3.29 -27.48
CA MET A 67 55.12 2.16 -28.40
C MET A 67 55.81 2.58 -29.71
N ALA A 68 55.43 3.74 -30.26
CA ALA A 68 56.05 4.27 -31.47
C ALA A 68 57.54 4.60 -31.27
N LYS A 69 57.92 5.18 -30.12
CA LYS A 69 59.33 5.45 -29.78
C LYS A 69 60.16 4.16 -29.66
N ARG A 70 59.54 3.04 -29.27
CA ARG A 70 60.20 1.73 -29.22
C ARG A 70 60.27 1.03 -30.59
N GLY A 71 59.70 1.62 -31.63
CA GLY A 71 59.68 1.08 -32.99
C GLY A 71 58.69 -0.08 -33.18
N GLU A 72 57.73 -0.25 -32.26
CA GLU A 72 56.72 -1.31 -32.35
C GLU A 72 55.64 -0.98 -33.40
N ILE A 73 55.36 0.31 -33.59
CA ILE A 73 54.35 0.87 -34.48
C ILE A 73 54.85 2.18 -35.13
N THR A 74 54.18 2.61 -36.20
CA THR A 74 54.30 3.97 -36.73
C THR A 74 53.08 4.77 -36.28
N LEU A 75 53.27 5.92 -35.63
CA LEU A 75 52.18 6.78 -35.15
C LEU A 75 52.20 8.13 -35.86
N GLU A 76 51.07 8.52 -36.44
CA GLU A 76 50.91 9.79 -37.14
C GLU A 76 49.65 10.52 -36.68
N PHE A 77 49.72 11.85 -36.67
CA PHE A 77 48.59 12.73 -36.38
C PHE A 77 48.22 13.47 -37.66
N THR A 78 46.96 13.36 -38.10
CA THR A 78 46.53 13.93 -39.39
C THR A 78 45.14 14.57 -39.31
N GLY A 79 44.80 15.35 -40.34
CA GLY A 79 43.50 16.00 -40.47
C GLY A 79 43.47 17.44 -39.95
N LYS A 80 42.28 18.05 -40.02
CA LYS A 80 42.07 19.42 -39.55
C LYS A 80 41.82 19.42 -38.05
N ARG A 81 42.49 20.33 -37.33
CA ARG A 81 42.25 20.56 -35.91
C ARG A 81 41.05 21.51 -35.73
N PRO A 82 39.91 21.06 -35.17
CA PRO A 82 38.75 21.91 -34.94
C PRO A 82 39.03 22.91 -33.81
N SER A 83 38.40 24.09 -33.87
CA SER A 83 38.51 25.09 -32.80
C SER A 83 37.68 24.69 -31.59
N PHE A 84 37.99 25.26 -30.42
CA PHE A 84 37.24 24.99 -29.19
C PHE A 84 35.74 25.33 -29.30
N GLU A 85 35.40 26.40 -30.02
CA GLU A 85 34.00 26.76 -30.29
C GLU A 85 33.31 25.74 -31.17
N GLN A 86 33.99 25.23 -32.20
CA GLN A 86 33.47 24.16 -33.06
C GLN A 86 33.23 22.88 -32.27
N ILE A 87 34.12 22.49 -31.36
CA ILE A 87 33.94 21.29 -30.52
C ILE A 87 32.74 21.46 -29.57
N LYS A 88 32.48 22.67 -29.09
CA LYS A 88 31.34 22.95 -28.19
C LYS A 88 30.00 22.95 -28.93
N LEU A 89 30.00 23.35 -30.21
CA LEU A 89 28.82 23.45 -31.06
C LEU A 89 28.57 22.21 -31.93
N ALA A 90 29.60 21.40 -32.17
CA ALA A 90 29.51 20.18 -32.95
C ALA A 90 28.56 19.20 -32.25
N SER A 91 27.52 18.79 -32.98
CA SER A 91 26.81 17.55 -32.64
C SER A 91 27.81 16.39 -32.71
N GLY A 92 27.74 15.42 -31.79
CA GLY A 92 28.75 14.36 -31.65
C GLY A 92 29.21 13.71 -32.97
N GLY A 93 28.30 13.58 -33.94
CA GLY A 93 28.61 12.97 -35.24
C GLY A 93 29.52 13.75 -36.20
N GLU A 94 29.81 15.03 -35.96
CA GLU A 94 30.63 15.85 -36.89
C GLU A 94 32.14 15.54 -36.73
N ILE A 95 32.60 15.37 -35.49
CA ILE A 95 33.96 14.91 -35.20
C ILE A 95 34.17 13.51 -35.77
N ASP A 96 33.22 12.62 -35.53
CA ASP A 96 33.26 11.27 -36.08
C ASP A 96 33.28 11.22 -37.61
N ALA A 97 32.60 12.17 -38.27
CA ALA A 97 32.67 12.29 -39.72
C ALA A 97 34.06 12.69 -40.20
N MET A 98 34.77 13.57 -39.48
CA MET A 98 36.14 13.93 -39.79
C MET A 98 37.08 12.73 -39.64
N ILE A 99 36.92 11.93 -38.57
CA ILE A 99 37.72 10.73 -38.33
C ILE A 99 37.51 9.71 -39.45
N ARG A 100 36.25 9.40 -39.81
CA ARG A 100 35.95 8.50 -40.94
C ARG A 100 36.51 9.02 -42.26
N GLY A 101 36.53 10.35 -42.46
CA GLY A 101 37.12 10.97 -43.64
C GLY A 101 38.60 10.59 -43.79
N ILE A 102 39.37 10.63 -42.71
CA ILE A 102 40.78 10.24 -42.70
C ILE A 102 40.94 8.74 -43.01
N ALA A 103 40.05 7.89 -42.50
CA ALA A 103 40.07 6.46 -42.82
C ALA A 103 39.83 6.19 -44.32
N VAL A 104 38.92 6.93 -44.96
CA VAL A 104 38.67 6.85 -46.41
C VAL A 104 39.89 7.33 -47.20
N GLU A 105 40.45 8.49 -46.85
CA GLU A 105 41.59 9.10 -47.56
C GLU A 105 42.83 8.19 -47.56
N ASN A 106 43.02 7.40 -46.49
CA ASN A 106 44.18 6.54 -46.31
C ASN A 106 43.90 5.05 -46.63
N ASN A 107 42.70 4.71 -47.12
CA ASN A 107 42.25 3.33 -47.33
C ASN A 107 42.53 2.43 -46.10
N ALA A 108 42.31 2.98 -44.91
CA ALA A 108 42.70 2.38 -43.64
C ALA A 108 41.59 1.51 -43.05
N LEU A 109 41.97 0.57 -42.18
CA LEU A 109 41.04 -0.11 -41.30
C LEU A 109 40.52 0.89 -40.26
N PHE A 110 39.23 1.22 -40.33
CA PHE A 110 38.56 2.04 -39.33
C PHE A 110 38.17 1.16 -38.14
N ILE A 111 38.62 1.52 -36.94
CA ILE A 111 38.32 0.76 -35.72
C ILE A 111 37.48 1.62 -34.79
N THR A 112 36.36 1.08 -34.33
CA THR A 112 35.41 1.77 -33.44
C THR A 112 34.81 0.83 -32.40
N SER A 113 34.55 1.35 -31.20
CA SER A 113 33.75 0.71 -30.14
C SER A 113 32.30 1.22 -30.12
N ASP A 114 31.97 2.21 -30.95
CA ASP A 114 30.61 2.74 -31.11
C ASP A 114 29.87 1.97 -32.23
N ARG A 115 28.77 1.33 -31.84
CA ARG A 115 27.94 0.55 -32.76
C ARG A 115 27.36 1.40 -33.88
N VAL A 116 26.90 2.62 -33.58
CA VAL A 116 26.36 3.55 -34.56
C VAL A 116 27.45 3.97 -35.55
N GLN A 117 28.65 4.26 -35.05
CA GLN A 117 29.80 4.57 -35.91
C GLN A 117 30.16 3.42 -36.85
N SER A 118 30.20 2.20 -36.32
CA SER A 118 30.49 1.00 -37.13
C SER A 118 29.48 0.84 -38.26
N GLU A 119 28.18 0.93 -37.96
CA GLU A 119 27.13 0.79 -38.96
C GLU A 119 27.18 1.90 -40.02
N VAL A 120 27.40 3.16 -39.61
CA VAL A 120 27.54 4.28 -40.55
C VAL A 120 28.76 4.11 -41.46
N ALA A 121 29.89 3.67 -40.90
CA ALA A 121 31.12 3.44 -41.67
C ALA A 121 30.96 2.26 -42.65
N ARG A 122 30.34 1.15 -42.23
CA ARG A 122 30.00 0.02 -43.11
C ARG A 122 29.07 0.43 -44.24
N ALA A 123 28.03 1.21 -43.94
CA ALA A 123 27.09 1.72 -44.94
C ALA A 123 27.78 2.64 -45.98
N LYS A 124 28.85 3.33 -45.58
CA LYS A 124 29.69 4.14 -46.47
C LYS A 124 30.78 3.35 -47.21
N GLY A 125 30.84 2.04 -47.02
CA GLY A 125 31.80 1.16 -47.68
C GLY A 125 33.22 1.19 -47.10
N LEU A 126 33.40 1.68 -45.86
CA LEU A 126 34.71 1.62 -45.19
C LEU A 126 35.01 0.17 -44.77
N ASN A 127 36.30 -0.17 -44.70
CA ASN A 127 36.76 -1.36 -44.00
C ASN A 127 36.72 -1.11 -42.49
N VAL A 128 35.84 -1.79 -41.76
CA VAL A 128 35.53 -1.48 -40.35
C VAL A 128 35.69 -2.71 -39.47
N GLU A 129 36.48 -2.56 -38.41
CA GLU A 129 36.51 -3.48 -37.28
C GLU A 129 35.76 -2.87 -36.09
N TYR A 130 34.64 -3.50 -35.73
CA TYR A 130 33.89 -3.14 -34.53
C TYR A 130 34.44 -3.92 -33.34
N LEU A 131 34.96 -3.20 -32.35
CA LEU A 131 35.39 -3.79 -31.10
C LEU A 131 34.27 -3.64 -30.09
N MET A 132 33.73 -4.73 -29.57
CA MET A 132 32.81 -4.62 -28.44
C MET A 132 33.51 -3.84 -27.30
N PRO A 133 32.86 -2.80 -26.74
CA PRO A 133 33.40 -2.04 -25.62
C PRO A 133 33.80 -3.00 -24.51
N LEU A 134 34.94 -2.73 -23.86
CA LEU A 134 35.20 -3.37 -22.57
C LEU A 134 34.18 -2.79 -21.60
N MET A 135 33.12 -3.55 -21.29
CA MET A 135 32.40 -3.33 -20.05
C MET A 135 33.43 -3.57 -18.95
N GLU A 136 33.98 -2.49 -18.37
CA GLU A 136 34.72 -2.60 -17.13
C GLU A 136 33.83 -3.35 -16.15
N GLU A 137 34.35 -4.43 -15.54
CA GLU A 137 33.66 -5.09 -14.44
C GLU A 137 33.23 -4.02 -13.45
N LEU A 138 31.96 -4.06 -13.04
CA LEU A 138 31.45 -3.17 -12.02
C LEU A 138 32.28 -3.39 -10.76
N LYS A 139 33.18 -2.44 -10.46
CA LYS A 139 34.01 -2.49 -9.24
C LYS A 139 33.11 -2.60 -8.02
N ALA A 140 33.53 -3.28 -6.94
CA ALA A 140 32.78 -3.27 -5.69
C ALA A 140 32.56 -1.83 -5.20
N LEU A 141 31.38 -1.54 -4.64
CA LEU A 141 31.08 -0.20 -4.14
C LEU A 141 31.74 0.04 -2.79
N ALA A 142 32.26 1.24 -2.52
CA ALA A 142 32.81 1.58 -1.22
C ALA A 142 31.77 1.43 -0.08
N ILE A 143 30.48 1.58 -0.37
CA ILE A 143 29.41 1.36 0.62
C ILE A 143 29.27 -0.11 1.04
N GLU A 144 29.67 -1.07 0.18
CA GLU A 144 29.58 -2.50 0.47
C GLU A 144 30.56 -2.93 1.57
N ASP A 145 31.70 -2.24 1.70
CA ASP A 145 32.71 -2.51 2.75
C ASP A 145 32.17 -2.32 4.19
N TYR A 146 31.06 -1.60 4.35
CA TYR A 146 30.41 -1.38 5.64
C TYR A 146 29.44 -2.52 6.02
N PHE A 147 29.16 -3.44 5.09
CA PHE A 147 28.24 -4.55 5.28
C PHE A 147 28.97 -5.86 5.57
N THR A 148 28.41 -6.62 6.52
CA THR A 148 28.69 -8.04 6.76
C THR A 148 27.41 -8.85 6.50
N ASP A 149 27.50 -10.17 6.47
CA ASP A 149 26.34 -11.06 6.22
C ASP A 149 25.16 -10.84 7.18
N ASP A 150 25.44 -10.41 8.42
CA ASP A 150 24.46 -10.11 9.46
C ASP A 150 24.08 -8.62 9.57
N THR A 151 24.56 -7.77 8.65
CA THR A 151 24.27 -6.33 8.66
C THR A 151 22.97 -6.01 7.92
N LEU A 152 22.02 -5.46 8.66
CA LEU A 152 20.69 -5.09 8.17
C LEU A 152 20.68 -3.70 7.54
N SER A 153 21.35 -2.75 8.19
CA SER A 153 21.48 -1.38 7.70
C SER A 153 22.77 -0.73 8.17
N VAL A 154 23.29 0.16 7.34
CA VAL A 154 24.45 1.00 7.60
C VAL A 154 23.99 2.46 7.63
N HIS A 155 24.51 3.21 8.59
CA HIS A 155 24.21 4.62 8.83
C HIS A 155 25.51 5.41 8.91
N LEU A 156 25.73 6.30 7.95
CA LEU A 156 26.91 7.17 7.85
C LEU A 156 26.46 8.62 7.94
N LYS A 157 27.07 9.41 8.83
CA LYS A 157 26.81 10.85 8.95
C LYS A 157 28.12 11.60 9.14
N VAL A 158 28.25 12.78 8.51
CA VAL A 158 29.44 13.62 8.63
C VAL A 158 29.77 13.91 10.09
N ASN A 159 31.04 13.78 10.45
CA ASN A 159 31.59 13.96 11.80
C ASN A 159 31.03 12.97 12.84
N VAL A 160 30.45 11.86 12.40
CA VAL A 160 29.93 10.78 13.25
C VAL A 160 30.56 9.45 12.85
N GLN A 161 30.83 8.60 13.85
CA GLN A 161 31.33 7.24 13.65
C GLN A 161 30.29 6.41 12.86
N PRO A 162 30.70 5.71 11.78
CA PRO A 162 29.83 4.80 11.05
C PRO A 162 29.18 3.76 11.97
N CYS A 163 27.87 3.59 11.84
CA CYS A 163 27.11 2.62 12.63
C CYS A 163 26.35 1.64 11.75
N ALA A 164 26.18 0.40 12.21
CA ALA A 164 25.38 -0.62 11.55
C ALA A 164 24.36 -1.22 12.53
N LYS A 165 23.17 -1.56 12.04
CA LYS A 165 22.25 -2.47 12.75
C LYS A 165 22.56 -3.89 12.33
N ARG A 166 22.95 -4.74 13.29
CA ARG A 166 23.32 -6.14 13.04
C ARG A 166 22.43 -7.11 13.81
N GLY A 167 22.18 -8.28 13.22
CA GLY A 167 21.37 -9.36 13.79
C GLY A 167 20.15 -9.72 12.93
N THR A 168 19.18 -10.40 13.55
CA THR A 168 17.93 -10.81 12.88
C THR A 168 16.76 -9.87 13.20
N VAL A 169 15.70 -9.91 12.39
CA VAL A 169 14.47 -9.12 12.64
C VAL A 169 13.99 -9.36 14.07
N GLY A 170 13.77 -8.28 14.82
CA GLY A 170 13.33 -8.33 16.22
C GLY A 170 14.44 -8.52 17.26
N LYS A 171 15.67 -8.89 16.87
CA LYS A 171 16.85 -9.05 17.76
C LYS A 171 18.09 -8.34 17.24
N GLN A 172 17.92 -7.12 16.74
CA GLN A 172 19.00 -6.30 16.19
C GLN A 172 19.68 -5.41 17.24
N LYS A 173 20.98 -5.17 17.08
CA LYS A 173 21.76 -4.23 17.90
C LYS A 173 22.48 -3.20 17.01
N LEU A 174 22.57 -1.97 17.49
CA LEU A 174 23.39 -0.93 16.85
C LEU A 174 24.85 -1.13 17.27
N VAL A 175 25.74 -1.24 16.29
CA VAL A 175 27.17 -1.48 16.49
C VAL A 175 27.95 -0.43 15.72
N LYS A 176 29.03 0.10 16.30
CA LYS A 176 29.96 0.98 15.59
C LYS A 176 30.85 0.13 14.69
N ILE A 177 31.01 0.55 13.43
CA ILE A 177 31.81 -0.19 12.45
C ILE A 177 33.30 0.13 12.64
N ARG A 178 33.62 1.40 12.93
CA ARG A 178 34.98 1.89 13.21
C ARG A 178 34.95 3.09 14.15
N GLU A 179 36.11 3.43 14.72
CA GLU A 179 36.26 4.54 15.65
C GLU A 179 36.46 5.90 14.95
N GLU A 180 36.98 5.94 13.74
CA GLU A 180 37.12 7.19 12.99
C GLU A 180 35.76 7.70 12.49
N ALA A 181 35.53 9.00 12.63
CA ALA A 181 34.32 9.64 12.14
C ALA A 181 34.29 9.71 10.61
N SER A 182 33.10 9.57 10.04
CA SER A 182 32.87 9.72 8.60
C SER A 182 33.14 11.16 8.18
N THR A 183 33.94 11.35 7.13
CA THR A 183 34.23 12.70 6.61
C THR A 183 33.27 13.10 5.50
N GLU A 184 33.06 14.40 5.28
CA GLU A 184 32.24 14.86 4.15
C GLU A 184 32.82 14.41 2.80
N LYS A 185 34.16 14.37 2.67
CA LYS A 185 34.84 13.90 1.47
C LYS A 185 34.54 12.44 1.16
N GLU A 186 34.53 11.59 2.18
CA GLU A 186 34.19 10.16 2.09
C GLU A 186 32.74 9.97 1.65
N LEU A 187 31.77 10.64 2.28
CA LEU A 187 30.37 10.51 1.89
C LEU A 187 30.10 11.05 0.48
N ARG A 188 30.79 12.13 0.07
CA ARG A 188 30.75 12.64 -1.31
C ARG A 188 31.33 11.65 -2.31
N MET A 189 32.39 10.94 -1.96
CA MET A 189 32.97 9.88 -2.80
C MET A 189 31.96 8.75 -2.99
N ILE A 190 31.40 8.20 -1.91
CA ILE A 190 30.37 7.14 -1.97
C ILE A 190 29.18 7.61 -2.82
N THR A 191 28.70 8.84 -2.60
CA THR A 191 27.58 9.39 -3.38
C THR A 191 27.87 9.46 -4.87
N ARG A 192 29.10 9.86 -5.25
CA ARG A 192 29.51 9.93 -6.65
C ARG A 192 29.54 8.55 -7.28
N GLU A 193 30.06 7.57 -6.55
CA GLU A 193 30.13 6.17 -6.99
C GLU A 193 28.73 5.59 -7.23
N LEU A 194 27.77 5.87 -6.35
CA LEU A 194 26.37 5.47 -6.52
C LEU A 194 25.71 6.09 -7.76
N ILE A 195 25.94 7.39 -8.01
CA ILE A 195 25.44 8.08 -9.23
C ILE A 195 26.10 7.53 -10.50
N GLU A 196 27.35 7.09 -10.41
CA GLU A 196 28.03 6.48 -11.53
C GLU A 196 27.53 5.06 -11.78
N ARG A 197 27.27 4.29 -10.72
CA ARG A 197 26.68 2.95 -10.78
C ARG A 197 25.36 2.96 -11.53
N THR A 198 24.45 3.88 -11.22
CA THR A 198 23.13 3.96 -11.91
C THR A 198 23.21 4.27 -13.40
N LYS A 199 24.35 4.75 -13.91
CA LYS A 199 24.56 4.98 -15.35
C LYS A 199 25.12 3.76 -16.07
N ARG A 200 25.81 2.88 -15.35
CA ARG A 200 26.54 1.73 -15.91
C ARG A 200 25.80 0.42 -15.69
N ASP A 201 25.09 0.29 -14.59
CA ASP A 201 24.41 -0.92 -14.16
C ASP A 201 22.90 -0.84 -14.43
N PRO A 202 22.34 -1.68 -15.32
CA PRO A 202 20.91 -1.73 -15.60
C PRO A 202 20.04 -2.04 -14.37
N ASP A 203 20.58 -2.74 -13.38
CA ASP A 203 19.88 -3.16 -12.16
C ASP A 203 19.97 -2.11 -11.03
N SER A 204 20.53 -0.94 -11.34
CA SER A 204 20.71 0.17 -10.42
C SER A 204 19.96 1.40 -10.91
N HIS A 205 19.02 1.91 -10.12
CA HIS A 205 18.21 3.08 -10.50
C HIS A 205 18.08 4.13 -9.38
N LEU A 206 17.98 5.39 -9.78
CA LEU A 206 17.63 6.50 -8.89
C LEU A 206 16.10 6.58 -8.80
N GLU A 207 15.53 6.27 -7.63
CA GLU A 207 14.07 6.26 -7.41
C GLU A 207 13.52 7.65 -7.13
N ILE A 208 14.21 8.39 -6.28
CA ILE A 208 13.76 9.69 -5.79
C ILE A 208 14.91 10.68 -5.92
N GLU A 209 14.63 11.83 -6.52
CA GLU A 209 15.52 12.98 -6.53
C GLU A 209 14.71 14.24 -6.20
N TYR A 210 15.02 14.83 -5.05
CA TYR A 210 14.53 16.14 -4.63
C TYR A 210 15.71 17.00 -4.17
N GLU A 211 15.47 18.29 -3.94
CA GLU A 211 16.49 19.17 -3.42
C GLU A 211 17.00 18.66 -2.06
N GLY A 212 18.27 18.25 -2.02
CA GLY A 212 18.90 17.70 -0.81
C GLY A 212 18.61 16.22 -0.52
N VAL A 213 17.81 15.51 -1.34
CA VAL A 213 17.44 14.10 -1.10
C VAL A 213 17.62 13.27 -2.36
N MET A 214 18.29 12.12 -2.21
CA MET A 214 18.36 11.09 -3.26
C MET A 214 18.09 9.71 -2.65
N VAL A 215 17.32 8.87 -3.34
CA VAL A 215 17.12 7.45 -2.95
C VAL A 215 17.47 6.57 -4.12
N PHE A 216 18.48 5.72 -3.94
CA PHE A 216 18.97 4.77 -4.91
C PHE A 216 18.49 3.36 -4.55
N GLN A 217 18.16 2.58 -5.58
CA GLN A 217 18.08 1.12 -5.50
C GLN A 217 19.28 0.58 -6.26
N ILE A 218 20.17 -0.14 -5.58
CA ILE A 218 21.42 -0.66 -6.13
C ILE A 218 21.50 -2.15 -5.79
N GLY A 219 21.26 -3.01 -6.78
CA GLY A 219 21.05 -4.44 -6.52
C GLY A 219 19.93 -4.65 -5.49
N SER A 220 20.22 -5.36 -4.41
CA SER A 220 19.27 -5.55 -3.30
C SER A 220 19.26 -4.39 -2.29
N MET A 221 20.21 -3.45 -2.33
CA MET A 221 20.34 -2.39 -1.34
C MET A 221 19.51 -1.15 -1.70
N ARG A 222 18.79 -0.63 -0.71
CA ARG A 222 18.15 0.67 -0.80
C ARG A 222 18.97 1.71 -0.04
N ILE A 223 19.40 2.75 -0.72
CA ILE A 223 20.36 3.73 -0.20
C ILE A 223 19.76 5.14 -0.28
N ALA A 224 19.46 5.71 0.87
CA ALA A 224 18.99 7.09 1.01
C ALA A 224 20.16 8.02 1.35
N ILE A 225 20.24 9.15 0.64
CA ILE A 225 21.22 10.20 0.85
C ILE A 225 20.47 11.49 1.15
N ALA A 226 20.84 12.12 2.26
CA ALA A 226 20.33 13.42 2.66
C ALA A 226 21.48 14.42 2.80
N ARG A 227 21.25 15.67 2.38
CA ARG A 227 22.21 16.78 2.52
C ARG A 227 21.46 18.11 2.71
N PRO A 228 22.13 19.16 3.24
CA PRO A 228 21.55 20.50 3.31
C PRO A 228 21.00 20.96 1.95
N PRO A 229 19.84 21.65 1.92
CA PRO A 229 19.08 22.17 3.06
C PRO A 229 18.11 21.17 3.74
N PHE A 230 17.95 19.96 3.21
CA PHE A 230 17.00 18.97 3.74
C PHE A 230 17.41 18.40 5.11
N SER A 231 18.72 18.25 5.34
CA SER A 231 19.31 17.79 6.59
C SER A 231 20.33 18.79 7.15
N ASP A 232 20.67 18.62 8.43
CA ASP A 232 21.69 19.42 9.15
C ASP A 232 23.13 19.13 8.69
N GLY A 233 23.35 17.98 8.08
CA GLY A 233 24.62 17.55 7.50
C GLY A 233 24.42 16.42 6.52
N MET A 234 25.47 16.07 5.77
CA MET A 234 25.37 14.98 4.81
C MET A 234 25.30 13.63 5.54
N GLU A 235 24.36 12.79 5.14
CA GLU A 235 24.20 11.43 5.66
C GLU A 235 23.81 10.45 4.54
N ILE A 236 24.21 9.20 4.74
CA ILE A 236 23.90 8.07 3.88
C ILE A 236 23.37 6.95 4.76
N THR A 237 22.15 6.49 4.48
CA THR A 237 21.57 5.30 5.11
C THR A 237 21.34 4.25 4.04
N ALA A 238 21.97 3.09 4.20
CA ALA A 238 21.85 1.96 3.30
C ALA A 238 21.19 0.79 4.02
N VAL A 239 20.19 0.15 3.42
CA VAL A 239 19.44 -0.96 4.02
C VAL A 239 19.46 -2.15 3.07
N ARG A 240 19.72 -3.35 3.60
CA ARG A 240 19.49 -4.62 2.90
C ARG A 240 18.14 -5.21 3.33
N PRO A 241 17.26 -5.61 2.41
CA PRO A 241 16.08 -6.37 2.75
C PRO A 241 16.50 -7.72 3.36
N ILE A 242 15.79 -8.14 4.40
CA ILE A 242 16.12 -9.37 5.13
C ILE A 242 15.47 -10.56 4.42
N ALA A 243 16.29 -11.60 4.22
CA ALA A 243 16.00 -12.99 3.84
C ALA A 243 14.58 -13.26 3.30
N GLN A 244 14.50 -13.70 2.04
CA GLN A 244 13.30 -14.31 1.46
C GLN A 244 12.78 -15.40 2.40
N VAL A 245 11.63 -15.15 3.02
CA VAL A 245 10.94 -16.14 3.85
C VAL A 245 10.18 -17.04 2.89
N ARG A 246 10.40 -18.35 2.96
CA ARG A 246 9.66 -19.28 2.11
C ARG A 246 8.23 -19.41 2.63
N LEU A 247 7.27 -19.62 1.74
CA LEU A 247 5.87 -19.79 2.16
C LEU A 247 5.70 -20.98 3.13
N ASP A 248 6.55 -22.01 3.00
CA ASP A 248 6.57 -23.16 3.89
C ASP A 248 6.90 -22.83 5.35
N ASP A 249 7.64 -21.74 5.59
CA ASP A 249 8.01 -21.31 6.94
C ASP A 249 6.80 -20.78 7.73
N TYR A 250 5.75 -20.34 7.04
CA TYR A 250 4.50 -19.86 7.65
C TYR A 250 3.60 -21.00 8.16
N LYS A 251 3.99 -22.27 7.98
CA LYS A 251 3.25 -23.48 8.45
C LYS A 251 1.77 -23.49 8.05
N LEU A 252 1.46 -23.03 6.84
CA LEU A 252 0.09 -22.95 6.35
C LEU A 252 -0.56 -24.34 6.26
N SER A 253 -1.86 -24.41 6.56
CA SER A 253 -2.65 -25.62 6.36
C SER A 253 -2.64 -26.02 4.87
N LYS A 254 -2.74 -27.34 4.59
CA LYS A 254 -2.81 -27.83 3.20
C LYS A 254 -3.99 -27.22 2.45
N GLU A 255 -5.12 -27.04 3.13
CA GLU A 255 -6.32 -26.42 2.59
C GLU A 255 -6.08 -24.96 2.17
N LEU A 256 -5.36 -24.19 2.99
CA LEU A 256 -5.03 -22.79 2.65
C LEU A 256 -4.02 -22.70 1.49
N LYS A 257 -3.01 -23.56 1.46
CA LYS A 257 -2.08 -23.62 0.31
C LYS A 257 -2.82 -23.94 -0.99
N THR A 258 -3.68 -24.94 -0.92
CA THR A 258 -4.55 -25.35 -2.03
C THR A 258 -5.48 -24.20 -2.45
N ARG A 259 -6.07 -23.49 -1.48
CA ARG A 259 -6.91 -22.31 -1.70
C ARG A 259 -6.19 -21.21 -2.48
N ILE A 260 -4.91 -20.97 -2.19
CA ILE A 260 -4.08 -19.95 -2.87
C ILE A 260 -3.79 -20.35 -4.33
N ILE A 261 -3.54 -21.65 -4.58
CA ILE A 261 -3.04 -22.17 -5.87
C ILE A 261 -4.17 -22.51 -6.86
N GLU A 262 -5.30 -23.05 -6.40
CA GLU A 262 -6.26 -23.75 -7.29
C GLU A 262 -7.03 -22.87 -8.29
N ARG A 263 -7.18 -21.57 -8.02
CA ARG A 263 -7.99 -20.67 -8.86
C ARG A 263 -7.46 -19.25 -8.82
N GLN A 264 -7.58 -18.53 -9.95
CA GLN A 264 -7.47 -17.08 -10.03
C GLN A 264 -8.50 -16.46 -9.07
N ARG A 265 -8.01 -16.04 -7.89
CA ARG A 265 -8.80 -15.58 -6.75
C ARG A 265 -8.48 -14.13 -6.41
N GLY A 266 -9.35 -13.52 -5.62
CA GLY A 266 -9.11 -12.23 -5.00
C GLY A 266 -8.70 -12.42 -3.54
N ILE A 267 -7.43 -12.18 -3.23
CA ILE A 267 -6.87 -12.32 -1.89
C ILE A 267 -6.43 -10.95 -1.38
N LEU A 268 -6.84 -10.58 -0.17
CA LEU A 268 -6.24 -9.46 0.55
C LEU A 268 -5.35 -9.97 1.67
N VAL A 269 -4.09 -9.55 1.66
CA VAL A 269 -3.13 -9.74 2.75
C VAL A 269 -3.20 -8.50 3.64
N ALA A 270 -3.80 -8.66 4.81
CA ALA A 270 -4.13 -7.61 5.76
C ALA A 270 -3.25 -7.69 7.02
N GLY A 271 -3.12 -6.60 7.75
CA GLY A 271 -2.30 -6.55 8.98
C GLY A 271 -1.69 -5.18 9.27
N PRO A 272 -1.19 -4.95 10.50
CA PRO A 272 -0.60 -3.67 10.87
C PRO A 272 0.66 -3.35 10.03
N PRO A 273 1.10 -2.08 9.96
CA PRO A 273 2.39 -1.72 9.39
C PRO A 273 3.53 -2.53 10.02
N GLY A 274 4.48 -3.01 9.21
CA GLY A 274 5.60 -3.82 9.69
C GLY A 274 5.28 -5.28 10.05
N ALA A 275 4.04 -5.75 9.87
CA ALA A 275 3.65 -7.13 10.20
C ALA A 275 4.28 -8.22 9.29
N GLY A 276 4.99 -7.87 8.22
CA GLY A 276 5.54 -8.84 7.26
C GLY A 276 4.60 -9.19 6.09
N LYS A 277 3.63 -8.33 5.76
CA LYS A 277 2.65 -8.57 4.68
C LYS A 277 3.28 -8.66 3.29
N SER A 278 4.12 -7.71 2.92
CA SER A 278 4.79 -7.69 1.61
C SER A 278 5.73 -8.89 1.47
N THR A 279 6.40 -9.30 2.56
CA THR A 279 7.20 -10.54 2.62
C THR A 279 6.35 -11.79 2.37
N PHE A 280 5.17 -11.88 2.99
CA PHE A 280 4.23 -12.97 2.74
C PHE A 280 3.68 -12.93 1.30
N ALA A 281 3.35 -11.76 0.77
CA ALA A 281 2.87 -11.61 -0.60
C ALA A 281 3.94 -12.04 -1.63
N ALA A 282 5.21 -11.68 -1.38
CA ALA A 282 6.33 -12.11 -2.21
C ALA A 282 6.53 -13.64 -2.19
N SER A 283 6.42 -14.27 -1.02
CA SER A 283 6.55 -15.73 -0.91
C SER A 283 5.38 -16.49 -1.55
N VAL A 284 4.17 -15.92 -1.52
CA VAL A 284 3.04 -16.42 -2.31
C VAL A 284 3.30 -16.28 -3.81
N ALA A 285 3.88 -15.16 -4.25
CA ALA A 285 4.22 -14.92 -5.65
C ALA A 285 5.21 -15.96 -6.19
N GLU A 286 6.24 -16.28 -5.40
CA GLU A 286 7.23 -17.31 -5.70
C GLU A 286 6.57 -18.69 -5.85
N VAL A 287 5.75 -19.11 -4.88
CA VAL A 287 5.05 -20.41 -4.97
C VAL A 287 4.12 -20.48 -6.17
N LEU A 288 3.35 -19.43 -6.47
CA LEU A 288 2.49 -19.42 -7.66
C LEU A 288 3.32 -19.57 -8.95
N PHE A 289 4.46 -18.88 -9.03
CA PHE A 289 5.37 -19.02 -10.16
C PHE A 289 5.95 -20.43 -10.28
N GLU A 290 6.36 -21.06 -9.17
CA GLU A 290 6.84 -22.44 -9.14
C GLU A 290 5.77 -23.46 -9.57
N GLN A 291 4.48 -23.14 -9.37
CA GLN A 291 3.35 -23.95 -9.86
C GLN A 291 3.04 -23.71 -11.35
N GLY A 292 3.81 -22.88 -12.04
CA GLY A 292 3.69 -22.63 -13.48
C GLY A 292 2.77 -21.47 -13.86
N PHE A 293 2.33 -20.65 -12.89
CA PHE A 293 1.56 -19.44 -13.19
C PHE A 293 2.45 -18.28 -13.60
N ILE A 294 1.96 -17.45 -14.53
CA ILE A 294 2.59 -16.18 -14.87
C ILE A 294 2.20 -15.13 -13.84
N VAL A 295 3.15 -14.80 -12.97
CA VAL A 295 2.97 -13.80 -11.90
C VAL A 295 3.68 -12.51 -12.28
N LYS A 296 3.02 -11.38 -12.02
CA LYS A 296 3.56 -10.02 -12.14
C LYS A 296 3.31 -9.24 -10.84
N THR A 297 4.06 -8.17 -10.58
CA THR A 297 3.78 -7.29 -9.44
C THR A 297 3.49 -5.86 -9.88
N MET A 298 2.69 -5.16 -9.09
CA MET A 298 2.44 -3.73 -9.15
C MET A 298 2.78 -3.13 -7.80
N GLU A 299 3.71 -2.19 -7.76
CA GLU A 299 4.24 -1.67 -6.50
C GLU A 299 4.93 -0.30 -6.68
N SER A 300 4.89 0.52 -5.65
CA SER A 300 5.46 1.86 -5.66
C SER A 300 6.02 2.20 -4.28
N PRO A 301 7.32 2.01 -4.04
CA PRO A 301 8.39 1.62 -4.98
C PRO A 301 8.47 0.09 -5.19
N ARG A 302 9.43 -0.38 -5.99
CA ARG A 302 9.66 -1.80 -6.28
C ARG A 302 10.46 -2.47 -5.16
N ASP A 303 9.80 -2.72 -4.03
CA ASP A 303 10.41 -3.24 -2.80
C ASP A 303 10.19 -4.75 -2.59
N LEU A 304 9.22 -5.39 -3.28
CA LEU A 304 8.96 -6.82 -3.16
C LEU A 304 10.19 -7.64 -3.56
N GLN A 305 10.52 -8.63 -2.74
CA GLN A 305 11.66 -9.52 -2.96
C GLN A 305 11.21 -10.79 -3.67
N VAL A 306 11.16 -10.75 -5.00
CA VAL A 306 10.70 -11.87 -5.84
C VAL A 306 11.80 -12.33 -6.79
N PRO A 307 11.75 -13.58 -7.30
CA PRO A 307 12.70 -14.06 -8.31
C PRO A 307 12.68 -13.20 -9.58
N GLU A 308 13.82 -13.10 -10.28
CA GLU A 308 13.99 -12.28 -11.50
C GLU A 308 12.96 -12.60 -12.60
N ALA A 309 12.48 -13.85 -12.64
CA ALA A 309 11.45 -14.28 -13.58
C ALA A 309 10.08 -13.59 -13.36
N ILE A 310 9.82 -13.05 -12.17
CA ILE A 310 8.61 -12.28 -11.84
C ILE A 310 8.88 -10.80 -12.12
N THR A 311 8.27 -10.26 -13.17
CA THR A 311 8.46 -8.86 -13.55
C THR A 311 7.71 -7.93 -12.60
N GLN A 312 8.42 -6.90 -12.11
CA GLN A 312 7.89 -5.88 -11.21
C GLN A 312 7.60 -4.57 -11.94
N TYR A 313 6.34 -4.13 -11.90
CA TYR A 313 5.90 -2.90 -12.55
C TYR A 313 5.73 -1.75 -11.56
N ALA A 314 6.34 -0.61 -11.91
CA ALA A 314 6.14 0.67 -11.26
C ALA A 314 4.96 1.44 -11.89
N PRO A 315 4.46 2.51 -11.26
CA PRO A 315 3.43 3.36 -11.84
C PRO A 315 3.90 4.07 -13.12
N ILE A 316 3.16 3.92 -14.21
CA ILE A 316 3.40 4.69 -15.44
C ILE A 316 2.98 6.14 -15.22
N GLN A 317 3.91 7.09 -15.39
CA GLN A 317 3.65 8.51 -15.14
C GLN A 317 3.10 8.78 -13.72
N ARG A 318 3.56 8.02 -12.72
CA ARG A 318 3.10 8.09 -11.32
C ARG A 318 1.64 7.64 -11.10
N ASP A 319 1.05 6.92 -12.05
CA ASP A 319 -0.30 6.40 -11.97
C ASP A 319 -0.34 4.88 -12.15
N MET A 320 -0.84 4.17 -11.14
CA MET A 320 -0.96 2.71 -11.17
C MET A 320 -2.09 2.22 -12.08
N GLU A 321 -3.10 3.05 -12.32
CA GLU A 321 -4.23 2.73 -13.19
C GLU A 321 -3.73 2.45 -14.62
N LYS A 322 -2.81 3.27 -15.11
CA LYS A 322 -2.16 3.08 -16.42
C LYS A 322 -1.33 1.80 -16.49
N THR A 323 -0.67 1.43 -15.39
CA THR A 323 0.06 0.17 -15.31
C THR A 323 -0.91 -1.02 -15.40
N ALA A 324 -2.05 -0.93 -14.71
CA ALA A 324 -3.09 -1.95 -14.80
C ALA A 324 -3.68 -2.07 -16.21
N ASP A 325 -3.94 -0.96 -16.91
CA ASP A 325 -4.43 -0.98 -18.30
C ASP A 325 -3.52 -1.79 -19.22
N ILE A 326 -2.20 -1.67 -19.06
CA ILE A 326 -1.22 -2.47 -19.81
C ILE A 326 -1.26 -3.94 -19.38
N LEU A 327 -1.37 -4.22 -18.09
CA LEU A 327 -1.47 -5.60 -17.58
C LEU A 327 -2.75 -6.29 -18.05
N LEU A 328 -3.85 -5.57 -18.27
CA LEU A 328 -5.07 -6.11 -18.87
C LEU A 328 -4.90 -6.54 -20.33
N LEU A 329 -3.91 -5.98 -21.05
CA LEU A 329 -3.54 -6.42 -22.41
C LEU A 329 -2.68 -7.68 -22.36
N VAL A 330 -1.77 -7.77 -21.39
CA VAL A 330 -0.86 -8.92 -21.22
C VAL A 330 -1.56 -10.12 -20.58
N ARG A 331 -2.56 -9.86 -19.71
CA ARG A 331 -3.34 -10.85 -18.94
C ARG A 331 -2.47 -11.89 -18.22
N PRO A 332 -1.68 -11.49 -17.21
CA PRO A 332 -1.01 -12.46 -16.36
C PRO A 332 -2.03 -13.32 -15.60
N ASP A 333 -1.62 -14.50 -15.14
CA ASP A 333 -2.46 -15.34 -14.30
C ASP A 333 -2.71 -14.69 -12.94
N TYR A 334 -1.67 -14.11 -12.36
CA TYR A 334 -1.74 -13.38 -11.10
C TYR A 334 -1.01 -12.04 -11.14
N THR A 335 -1.53 -11.08 -10.39
CA THR A 335 -0.86 -9.82 -10.09
C THR A 335 -0.85 -9.57 -8.58
N ILE A 336 0.36 -9.40 -8.04
CA ILE A 336 0.56 -8.94 -6.68
C ILE A 336 0.52 -7.42 -6.67
N TYR A 337 -0.42 -6.82 -5.95
CA TYR A 337 -0.51 -5.37 -5.79
C TYR A 337 -0.07 -5.00 -4.37
N ASP A 338 1.17 -4.54 -4.23
CA ASP A 338 1.68 -4.06 -2.95
C ASP A 338 1.16 -2.65 -2.67
N GLU A 339 0.77 -2.41 -1.41
CA GLU A 339 0.20 -1.16 -0.91
C GLU A 339 -1.12 -0.67 -1.55
N VAL A 340 -2.19 -1.48 -1.51
CA VAL A 340 -3.54 -1.01 -1.88
C VAL A 340 -4.10 -0.10 -0.77
N ARG A 341 -4.18 1.21 -1.04
CA ARG A 341 -4.51 2.21 -0.01
C ARG A 341 -5.61 3.19 -0.43
N LYS A 342 -5.52 3.74 -1.64
CA LYS A 342 -6.41 4.79 -2.14
C LYS A 342 -7.63 4.18 -2.82
N THR A 343 -8.66 5.00 -3.01
CA THR A 343 -9.89 4.56 -3.69
C THR A 343 -9.62 4.01 -5.09
N LYS A 344 -8.76 4.67 -5.86
CA LYS A 344 -8.33 4.22 -7.18
C LYS A 344 -7.68 2.84 -7.14
N ASP A 345 -6.82 2.57 -6.16
CA ASP A 345 -6.14 1.27 -6.05
C ASP A 345 -7.15 0.12 -5.86
N PHE A 346 -8.22 0.34 -5.08
CA PHE A 346 -9.30 -0.65 -4.92
C PHE A 346 -10.15 -0.83 -6.18
N GLN A 347 -10.34 0.24 -6.97
CA GLN A 347 -11.04 0.16 -8.26
C GLN A 347 -10.21 -0.63 -9.26
N VAL A 348 -8.91 -0.32 -9.39
CA VAL A 348 -7.95 -1.07 -10.21
C VAL A 348 -7.94 -2.54 -9.81
N PHE A 349 -7.89 -2.83 -8.51
CA PHE A 349 -7.94 -4.20 -8.00
C PHE A 349 -9.22 -4.93 -8.44
N ALA A 350 -10.37 -4.26 -8.35
CA ALA A 350 -11.66 -4.80 -8.78
C ALA A 350 -11.70 -5.05 -10.29
N ASP A 351 -11.28 -4.08 -11.10
CA ASP A 351 -11.31 -4.17 -12.57
C ASP A 351 -10.40 -5.29 -13.07
N MET A 352 -9.19 -5.41 -12.54
CA MET A 352 -8.29 -6.52 -12.86
C MET A 352 -8.88 -7.86 -12.48
N ARG A 353 -9.49 -7.96 -11.30
CA ARG A 353 -10.10 -9.20 -10.83
C ARG A 353 -11.30 -9.62 -11.69
N MET A 354 -12.13 -8.67 -12.09
CA MET A 354 -13.28 -8.88 -12.96
C MET A 354 -12.87 -9.23 -14.40
N ALA A 355 -11.71 -8.78 -14.85
CA ALA A 355 -11.11 -9.18 -16.12
C ALA A 355 -10.52 -10.62 -16.10
N GLY A 356 -10.58 -11.29 -14.94
CA GLY A 356 -10.12 -12.67 -14.77
C GLY A 356 -8.69 -12.80 -14.25
N VAL A 357 -8.00 -11.71 -13.94
CA VAL A 357 -6.66 -11.80 -13.33
C VAL A 357 -6.78 -12.18 -11.85
N GLY A 358 -6.00 -13.14 -11.38
CA GLY A 358 -5.88 -13.44 -9.95
C GLY A 358 -5.19 -12.28 -9.23
N MET A 359 -5.80 -11.74 -8.18
CA MET A 359 -5.30 -10.54 -7.52
C MET A 359 -4.92 -10.83 -6.07
N ILE A 360 -3.70 -10.45 -5.67
CA ILE A 360 -3.22 -10.52 -4.28
C ILE A 360 -2.84 -9.11 -3.84
N GLY A 361 -3.66 -8.49 -2.99
CA GLY A 361 -3.52 -7.09 -2.59
C GLY A 361 -3.02 -6.97 -1.17
N VAL A 362 -1.98 -6.15 -0.94
CA VAL A 362 -1.48 -5.88 0.41
C VAL A 362 -2.16 -4.64 0.98
N VAL A 363 -2.83 -4.78 2.13
CA VAL A 363 -3.60 -3.71 2.76
C VAL A 363 -3.19 -3.55 4.23
N HIS A 364 -3.03 -2.31 4.67
CA HIS A 364 -2.88 -2.03 6.10
C HIS A 364 -4.23 -2.11 6.81
N ALA A 365 -4.34 -2.95 7.83
CA ALA A 365 -5.56 -3.11 8.60
C ALA A 365 -5.24 -3.55 10.02
N THR A 366 -6.00 -3.09 11.00
CA THR A 366 -5.89 -3.51 12.40
C THR A 366 -6.58 -4.85 12.65
N ARG A 367 -7.61 -5.17 11.87
CA ARG A 367 -8.33 -6.46 11.88
C ARG A 367 -8.58 -6.91 10.44
N GLY A 368 -8.72 -8.23 10.23
CA GLY A 368 -8.99 -8.75 8.88
C GLY A 368 -10.29 -8.21 8.27
N VAL A 369 -11.34 -7.99 9.07
CA VAL A 369 -12.61 -7.40 8.59
C VAL A 369 -12.45 -5.96 8.07
N ASP A 370 -11.52 -5.18 8.64
CA ASP A 370 -11.27 -3.79 8.23
C ASP A 370 -10.72 -3.73 6.80
N ALA A 371 -10.09 -4.82 6.31
CA ALA A 371 -9.61 -4.91 4.93
C ALA A 371 -10.80 -4.95 3.94
N ILE A 372 -11.86 -5.69 4.26
CA ILE A 372 -13.09 -5.73 3.44
C ILE A 372 -13.88 -4.42 3.56
N GLN A 373 -13.90 -3.79 4.74
CA GLN A 373 -14.55 -2.49 4.92
C GLN A 373 -14.00 -1.43 3.98
N ARG A 374 -12.72 -1.52 3.59
CA ARG A 374 -12.14 -0.62 2.58
C ARG A 374 -12.73 -0.81 1.18
N LEU A 375 -13.39 -1.90 0.86
CA LEU A 375 -14.09 -2.03 -0.43
C LEU A 375 -15.49 -1.38 -0.40
N ILE A 376 -16.07 -1.21 0.79
CA ILE A 376 -17.41 -0.62 0.95
C ILE A 376 -17.42 0.83 0.46
N GLY A 377 -18.38 1.15 -0.41
CA GLY A 377 -18.53 2.47 -1.03
C GLY A 377 -17.52 2.76 -2.16
N ARG A 378 -16.60 1.83 -2.43
CA ARG A 378 -15.67 1.88 -3.57
C ARG A 378 -16.03 0.86 -4.65
N VAL A 379 -16.58 -0.26 -4.23
CA VAL A 379 -17.11 -1.35 -5.07
C VAL A 379 -18.54 -1.64 -4.61
N GLU A 380 -19.41 -2.04 -5.55
CA GLU A 380 -20.78 -2.44 -5.22
C GLU A 380 -20.78 -3.66 -4.28
N LEU A 381 -21.65 -3.64 -3.27
CA LEU A 381 -21.68 -4.66 -2.22
C LEU A 381 -21.77 -6.10 -2.79
N GLY A 382 -22.61 -6.32 -3.81
CA GLY A 382 -22.77 -7.64 -4.43
C GLY A 382 -21.54 -8.14 -5.21
N ILE A 383 -20.64 -7.23 -5.59
CA ILE A 383 -19.42 -7.53 -6.35
C ILE A 383 -18.24 -7.84 -5.42
N ILE A 384 -18.26 -7.35 -4.17
CA ILE A 384 -17.15 -7.51 -3.21
C ILE A 384 -16.67 -8.97 -3.11
N PRO A 385 -17.52 -10.01 -2.96
CA PRO A 385 -17.03 -11.39 -2.85
C PRO A 385 -16.45 -11.96 -4.14
N GLN A 386 -16.75 -11.35 -5.30
CA GLN A 386 -16.11 -11.71 -6.58
C GLN A 386 -14.74 -11.04 -6.71
N VAL A 387 -14.59 -9.85 -6.13
CA VAL A 387 -13.35 -9.07 -6.11
C VAL A 387 -12.38 -9.59 -5.05
N VAL A 388 -12.85 -9.89 -3.84
CA VAL A 388 -12.08 -10.47 -2.74
C VAL A 388 -12.89 -11.57 -2.09
N ASP A 389 -12.43 -12.81 -2.26
CA ASP A 389 -13.04 -14.00 -1.68
C ASP A 389 -12.29 -14.53 -0.45
N THR A 390 -11.03 -14.08 -0.24
CA THR A 390 -10.18 -14.55 0.87
C THR A 390 -9.44 -13.37 1.49
N VAL A 391 -9.40 -13.29 2.83
CA VAL A 391 -8.55 -12.34 3.56
C VAL A 391 -7.60 -13.09 4.46
N ILE A 392 -6.31 -12.84 4.32
CA ILE A 392 -5.25 -13.42 5.15
C ILE A 392 -4.72 -12.31 6.06
N PHE A 393 -4.90 -12.46 7.36
CA PHE A 393 -4.43 -11.51 8.36
C PHE A 393 -3.06 -11.93 8.91
N ILE A 394 -2.05 -11.10 8.67
CA ILE A 394 -0.69 -11.29 9.15
C ILE A 394 -0.47 -10.43 10.39
N ASP A 395 0.02 -11.05 11.46
CA ASP A 395 0.53 -10.35 12.64
C ASP A 395 1.90 -10.92 13.03
N LYS A 396 2.83 -10.03 13.37
CA LYS A 396 4.21 -10.38 13.80
C LYS A 396 4.93 -11.40 12.90
N GLY A 397 4.68 -11.36 11.58
CA GLY A 397 5.31 -12.26 10.62
C GLY A 397 4.68 -13.65 10.52
N GLU A 398 3.52 -13.88 11.13
CA GLU A 398 2.78 -15.14 11.06
C GLU A 398 1.35 -14.92 10.56
N VAL A 399 0.76 -15.95 9.93
CA VAL A 399 -0.67 -15.93 9.58
C VAL A 399 -1.47 -16.12 10.86
N SER A 400 -2.07 -15.04 11.35
CA SER A 400 -2.87 -15.06 12.58
C SER A 400 -4.30 -15.54 12.33
N LYS A 401 -4.87 -15.19 11.16
CA LYS A 401 -6.26 -15.55 10.84
C LYS A 401 -6.52 -15.53 9.34
N VAL A 402 -7.43 -16.37 8.87
CA VAL A 402 -7.89 -16.33 7.48
C VAL A 402 -9.41 -16.28 7.46
N TYR A 403 -9.97 -15.41 6.63
CA TYR A 403 -11.40 -15.28 6.43
C TYR A 403 -11.80 -15.68 5.01
N ASP A 404 -12.90 -16.43 4.90
CA ASP A 404 -13.67 -16.62 3.68
C ASP A 404 -14.75 -15.54 3.59
N VAL A 405 -14.86 -14.91 2.42
CA VAL A 405 -15.85 -13.88 2.12
C VAL A 405 -16.85 -14.43 1.11
N ILE A 406 -18.11 -14.55 1.52
CA ILE A 406 -19.13 -15.26 0.74
C ILE A 406 -20.36 -14.38 0.61
N PHE A 407 -20.90 -14.29 -0.61
CA PHE A 407 -22.20 -13.70 -0.88
C PHE A 407 -23.31 -14.71 -0.57
N THR A 408 -24.33 -14.30 0.17
CA THR A 408 -25.53 -15.09 0.43
C THR A 408 -26.77 -14.21 0.49
N VAL A 409 -27.95 -14.82 0.39
CA VAL A 409 -29.23 -14.14 0.59
C VAL A 409 -29.90 -14.77 1.81
N LYS A 410 -30.02 -13.98 2.88
CA LYS A 410 -30.62 -14.43 4.14
C LYS A 410 -31.19 -13.26 4.95
N VAL A 411 -31.86 -13.57 6.05
CA VAL A 411 -32.21 -12.59 7.08
C VAL A 411 -30.96 -12.34 7.94
N PRO A 412 -30.43 -11.10 8.00
CA PRO A 412 -29.25 -10.79 8.79
C PRO A 412 -29.47 -11.03 10.29
N GLN A 413 -28.38 -11.30 11.01
CA GLN A 413 -28.45 -11.50 12.45
C GLN A 413 -28.85 -10.20 13.17
N GLY A 414 -29.88 -10.29 14.02
CA GLY A 414 -30.47 -9.13 14.71
C GLY A 414 -31.73 -8.57 14.03
N MET A 415 -32.12 -9.11 12.87
CA MET A 415 -33.41 -8.88 12.22
C MET A 415 -34.37 -10.04 12.46
N VAL A 416 -35.68 -9.79 12.34
CA VAL A 416 -36.72 -10.82 12.51
C VAL A 416 -37.12 -11.35 11.13
N GLU A 417 -37.64 -12.57 11.02
CA GLU A 417 -38.04 -13.17 9.73
C GLU A 417 -39.10 -12.37 8.93
N GLN A 418 -39.79 -11.42 9.58
CA GLN A 418 -40.68 -10.48 8.90
C GLN A 418 -39.91 -9.46 8.04
N ASP A 419 -38.62 -9.26 8.30
CA ASP A 419 -37.70 -8.53 7.44
C ASP A 419 -37.30 -9.42 6.25
N LEU A 420 -37.61 -8.97 5.03
CA LEU A 420 -37.31 -9.72 3.81
C LEU A 420 -35.82 -10.09 3.73
N ALA A 421 -35.56 -11.32 3.27
CA ALA A 421 -34.23 -11.80 2.97
C ALA A 421 -33.54 -10.84 1.99
N ARG A 422 -32.30 -10.49 2.29
CA ARG A 422 -31.53 -9.49 1.54
C ARG A 422 -30.15 -10.02 1.19
N PRO A 423 -29.46 -9.38 0.23
CA PRO A 423 -28.04 -9.62 0.00
C PRO A 423 -27.20 -9.37 1.27
N VAL A 424 -26.49 -10.40 1.71
CA VAL A 424 -25.57 -10.33 2.86
C VAL A 424 -24.23 -10.92 2.45
N ILE A 425 -23.15 -10.22 2.77
CA ILE A 425 -21.81 -10.81 2.72
C ILE A 425 -21.50 -11.39 4.10
N THR A 426 -21.22 -12.68 4.18
CA THR A 426 -20.75 -13.32 5.41
C THR A 426 -19.23 -13.42 5.37
N ILE A 427 -18.60 -13.02 6.48
CA ILE A 427 -17.17 -13.18 6.72
C ILE A 427 -17.02 -14.27 7.77
N ALA A 428 -16.52 -15.43 7.33
CA ALA A 428 -16.35 -16.60 8.18
C ALA A 428 -14.87 -16.93 8.36
N ASP A 429 -14.50 -17.40 9.54
CA ASP A 429 -13.17 -17.95 9.76
C ASP A 429 -12.96 -19.20 8.89
N PHE A 430 -11.83 -19.25 8.17
CA PHE A 430 -11.58 -20.26 7.14
C PHE A 430 -11.41 -21.66 7.73
N GLU A 431 -10.77 -21.77 8.89
CA GLU A 431 -10.48 -23.05 9.53
C GLU A 431 -11.71 -23.61 10.25
N THR A 432 -12.42 -22.77 11.00
CA THR A 432 -13.57 -23.18 11.81
C THR A 432 -14.91 -23.10 11.08
N ARG A 433 -14.96 -22.41 9.92
CA ARG A 433 -16.17 -22.12 9.14
C ARG A 433 -17.23 -21.31 9.87
N LYS A 434 -16.89 -20.73 11.03
CA LYS A 434 -17.82 -19.93 11.84
C LYS A 434 -17.94 -18.52 11.27
N VAL A 435 -19.16 -18.07 11.00
CA VAL A 435 -19.43 -16.67 10.60
C VAL A 435 -19.16 -15.76 11.78
N GLU A 436 -18.32 -14.75 11.59
CA GLU A 436 -17.96 -13.77 12.61
C GLU A 436 -18.52 -12.38 12.31
N TYR A 437 -18.71 -12.04 11.03
CA TYR A 437 -19.28 -10.76 10.63
C TYR A 437 -20.24 -10.93 9.46
N GLU A 438 -21.21 -10.03 9.40
CA GLU A 438 -22.14 -9.88 8.30
C GLU A 438 -22.09 -8.44 7.78
N ILE A 439 -22.08 -8.27 6.47
CA ILE A 439 -22.16 -6.97 5.81
C ILE A 439 -23.42 -6.93 4.98
N TYR A 440 -24.28 -5.94 5.23
CA TYR A 440 -25.53 -5.78 4.50
C TYR A 440 -25.96 -4.31 4.50
N THR A 441 -26.92 -4.01 3.63
CA THR A 441 -27.50 -2.67 3.54
C THR A 441 -28.71 -2.55 4.49
N TYR A 442 -28.73 -1.47 5.27
CA TYR A 442 -29.86 -1.07 6.10
C TYR A 442 -30.21 0.39 5.77
N GLY A 443 -31.40 0.62 5.21
CA GLY A 443 -31.74 1.90 4.59
C GLY A 443 -30.79 2.20 3.42
N GLU A 444 -30.14 3.35 3.45
CA GLU A 444 -29.13 3.76 2.46
C GLU A 444 -27.68 3.50 2.92
N GLN A 445 -27.48 2.92 4.10
CA GLN A 445 -26.16 2.71 4.68
C GLN A 445 -25.75 1.22 4.65
N VAL A 446 -24.46 0.98 4.41
CA VAL A 446 -23.87 -0.37 4.54
C VAL A 446 -23.33 -0.52 5.96
N VAL A 447 -23.78 -1.55 6.66
CA VAL A 447 -23.38 -1.85 8.04
C VAL A 447 -22.56 -3.13 8.10
N VAL A 448 -21.57 -3.16 9.00
CA VAL A 448 -20.80 -4.36 9.34
C VAL A 448 -21.16 -4.79 10.75
N MET A 449 -21.86 -5.92 10.87
CA MET A 449 -22.37 -6.44 12.13
C MET A 449 -21.56 -7.65 12.59
N PRO A 450 -20.95 -7.64 13.78
CA PRO A 450 -20.37 -8.84 14.35
C PRO A 450 -21.47 -9.83 14.78
N VAL A 451 -21.24 -11.11 14.53
CA VAL A 451 -22.06 -12.22 14.99
C VAL A 451 -21.76 -12.47 16.48
N ALA A 452 -22.78 -12.81 17.28
CA ALA A 452 -22.65 -13.02 18.73
C ALA A 452 -21.47 -13.97 19.08
N GLY A 453 -20.52 -13.47 19.88
CA GLY A 453 -19.32 -14.21 20.30
C GLY A 453 -17.98 -13.65 19.81
N VAL A 454 -17.95 -12.52 19.09
CA VAL A 454 -16.73 -11.74 18.83
C VAL A 454 -16.49 -10.80 20.02
N GLU A 455 -15.46 -11.06 20.84
CA GLU A 455 -15.08 -10.18 21.94
C GLU A 455 -14.75 -8.76 21.42
N ARG A 456 -15.43 -7.76 21.97
CA ARG A 456 -15.04 -6.35 21.81
C ARG A 456 -13.88 -6.08 22.79
N GLU A 457 -12.67 -5.82 22.30
CA GLU A 457 -11.69 -5.08 23.12
C GLU A 457 -12.25 -3.66 23.34
N ARG A 458 -12.83 -3.41 24.52
CA ARG A 458 -13.39 -2.11 24.89
C ARG A 458 -12.25 -1.16 25.33
N PRO A 459 -12.19 0.11 24.87
CA PRO A 459 -11.14 1.06 25.25
C PRO A 459 -11.11 1.35 26.77
N ALA A 460 -9.92 1.54 27.34
CA ALA A 460 -9.72 1.85 28.77
C ALA A 460 -10.43 3.14 29.24
N THR A 461 -10.74 4.06 28.33
CA THR A 461 -11.45 5.33 28.57
C THR A 461 -12.91 5.11 28.99
N TRP A 462 -13.53 4.01 28.57
CA TRP A 462 -14.91 3.69 28.92
C TRP A 462 -15.06 3.39 30.42
N GLY A 463 -14.04 2.83 31.07
CA GLY A 463 -14.05 2.62 32.52
C GLY A 463 -14.07 3.92 33.34
N LEU A 464 -13.51 5.01 32.81
CA LEU A 464 -13.55 6.33 33.44
C LEU A 464 -14.92 7.00 33.24
N ALA A 465 -15.49 6.86 32.04
CA ALA A 465 -16.82 7.38 31.72
C ALA A 465 -17.92 6.69 32.56
N VAL A 466 -17.86 5.37 32.74
CA VAL A 466 -18.77 4.62 33.63
C VAL A 466 -18.77 5.21 35.05
N ARG A 467 -17.58 5.42 35.63
CA ARG A 467 -17.45 5.95 37.00
C ARG A 467 -17.98 7.37 37.16
N GLU A 468 -17.79 8.23 36.15
CA GLU A 468 -18.28 9.61 36.22
C GLU A 468 -19.81 9.68 36.06
N ILE A 469 -20.38 8.83 35.20
CA ILE A 469 -21.84 8.69 35.04
C ILE A 469 -22.46 8.15 36.35
N GLU A 470 -21.89 7.09 36.93
CA GLU A 470 -22.34 6.54 38.22
C GLU A 470 -22.31 7.60 39.33
N LYS A 471 -21.22 8.37 39.42
CA LYS A 471 -21.02 9.41 40.45
C LYS A 471 -21.99 10.57 40.33
N GLU A 472 -22.36 10.98 39.11
CA GLU A 472 -23.33 12.05 38.91
C GLU A 472 -24.76 11.55 39.21
N LEU A 473 -25.09 10.31 38.83
CA LEU A 473 -26.40 9.71 39.08
C LEU A 473 -26.65 9.39 40.56
N MET A 474 -25.62 8.97 41.31
CA MET A 474 -25.69 8.77 42.77
C MET A 474 -26.07 10.04 43.56
N ARG A 475 -26.08 11.24 42.95
CA ARG A 475 -26.59 12.46 43.61
C ARG A 475 -28.10 12.54 43.63
N TYR A 476 -28.75 11.75 42.78
CA TYR A 476 -30.19 11.73 42.57
C TYR A 476 -30.81 10.39 42.99
N THR A 477 -29.99 9.37 43.28
CA THR A 477 -30.40 8.03 43.71
C THR A 477 -29.68 7.62 44.99
N GLY A 478 -30.39 6.89 45.87
CA GLY A 478 -29.80 6.33 47.10
C GLY A 478 -29.16 4.96 46.92
N ASN A 479 -29.50 4.28 45.83
CA ASN A 479 -29.12 2.89 45.56
C ASN A 479 -28.05 2.77 44.46
N ARG A 480 -27.54 1.55 44.31
CA ARG A 480 -26.52 1.21 43.32
C ARG A 480 -27.05 1.48 41.90
N VAL A 481 -26.20 1.99 41.03
CA VAL A 481 -26.47 2.19 39.59
C VAL A 481 -25.45 1.36 38.81
N ASP A 482 -25.88 0.59 37.80
CA ASP A 482 -24.95 -0.09 36.90
C ASP A 482 -25.04 0.56 35.51
N VAL A 483 -23.89 0.92 34.93
CA VAL A 483 -23.82 1.65 33.65
C VAL A 483 -23.10 0.81 32.60
N GLU A 484 -23.75 0.64 31.44
CA GLU A 484 -23.15 0.02 30.25
C GLU A 484 -23.02 1.04 29.12
N ILE A 485 -21.80 1.29 28.66
CA ILE A 485 -21.56 2.17 27.51
C ILE A 485 -21.94 1.43 26.22
N VAL A 486 -22.87 2.02 25.47
CA VAL A 486 -23.43 1.48 24.23
C VAL A 486 -22.63 2.02 23.03
N SER A 487 -22.18 3.27 23.10
CA SER A 487 -21.32 3.95 22.12
C SER A 487 -20.53 5.09 22.79
N ASP A 488 -19.62 5.74 22.06
CA ASP A 488 -18.88 6.92 22.54
C ASP A 488 -19.78 8.12 22.92
N SER A 489 -21.07 8.06 22.57
CA SER A 489 -22.07 9.13 22.81
C SER A 489 -23.35 8.64 23.50
N SER A 490 -23.45 7.37 23.90
CA SER A 490 -24.63 6.82 24.59
C SER A 490 -24.30 5.74 25.60
N ALA A 491 -24.98 5.76 26.75
CA ALA A 491 -24.89 4.74 27.79
C ALA A 491 -26.27 4.29 28.26
N ALA A 492 -26.42 2.98 28.50
CA ALA A 492 -27.57 2.40 29.15
C ALA A 492 -27.32 2.34 30.66
N VAL A 493 -28.29 2.80 31.45
CA VAL A 493 -28.19 2.93 32.91
C VAL A 493 -29.26 2.07 33.55
N TYR A 494 -28.86 1.13 34.39
CA TYR A 494 -29.76 0.24 35.11
C TYR A 494 -29.84 0.67 36.58
N MET A 495 -31.06 0.99 37.03
CA MET A 495 -31.35 1.42 38.41
C MET A 495 -32.66 0.84 38.91
N ASP A 496 -32.88 0.88 40.21
CA ASP A 496 -34.08 0.31 40.82
C ASP A 496 -35.32 1.16 40.46
N GLU A 497 -36.51 0.56 40.34
CA GLU A 497 -37.73 1.21 39.85
C GLU A 497 -38.05 2.51 40.63
N GLU A 498 -37.79 2.49 41.94
CA GLU A 498 -38.03 3.60 42.86
C GLU A 498 -37.16 4.85 42.55
N ASP A 499 -35.99 4.65 41.95
CA ASP A 499 -35.02 5.70 41.63
C ASP A 499 -35.23 6.32 40.23
N ILE A 500 -35.89 5.60 39.32
CA ILE A 500 -36.10 6.03 37.92
C ILE A 500 -36.81 7.38 37.84
N ALA A 501 -37.87 7.56 38.63
CA ALA A 501 -38.67 8.78 38.62
C ALA A 501 -37.87 10.00 39.12
N GLY A 502 -36.92 9.78 40.05
CA GLY A 502 -36.05 10.82 40.58
C GLY A 502 -35.00 11.30 39.56
N VAL A 503 -34.44 10.37 38.79
CA VAL A 503 -33.41 10.67 37.78
C VAL A 503 -34.02 11.28 36.51
N ILE A 504 -35.15 10.77 36.03
CA ILE A 504 -35.85 11.36 34.87
C ILE A 504 -36.39 12.75 35.22
N GLY A 505 -36.96 12.89 36.42
CA GLY A 505 -37.56 14.13 36.89
C GLY A 505 -38.88 14.48 36.19
N LYS A 506 -39.56 15.53 36.67
CA LYS A 506 -40.86 15.97 36.12
C LYS A 506 -40.71 16.43 34.67
N GLY A 507 -41.17 15.60 33.74
CA GLY A 507 -41.14 15.85 32.30
C GLY A 507 -39.74 15.80 31.68
N GLY A 508 -38.84 14.96 32.20
CA GLY A 508 -37.50 14.73 31.62
C GLY A 508 -36.45 15.80 31.92
N LYS A 509 -36.82 16.89 32.60
CA LYS A 509 -35.92 18.03 32.83
C LYS A 509 -34.65 17.70 33.63
N THR A 510 -34.70 16.67 34.48
CA THR A 510 -33.55 16.28 35.31
C THR A 510 -32.57 15.46 34.48
N ILE A 511 -33.05 14.50 33.70
CA ILE A 511 -32.21 13.69 32.81
C ILE A 511 -31.56 14.54 31.72
N ASP A 512 -32.29 15.48 31.11
CA ASP A 512 -31.74 16.42 30.13
C ASP A 512 -30.57 17.26 30.67
N LEU A 513 -30.62 17.61 31.97
CA LEU A 513 -29.58 18.40 32.62
C LEU A 513 -28.35 17.55 32.94
N ILE A 514 -28.57 16.30 33.34
CA ILE A 514 -27.51 15.31 33.58
C ILE A 514 -26.80 14.97 32.27
N GLU A 515 -27.54 14.71 31.19
CA GLU A 515 -27.00 14.43 29.86
C GLU A 515 -26.17 15.60 29.31
N LYS A 516 -26.67 16.84 29.43
CA LYS A 516 -25.91 18.04 29.01
C LYS A 516 -24.61 18.24 29.78
N LYS A 517 -24.56 17.80 31.03
CA LYS A 517 -23.38 17.93 31.89
C LYS A 517 -22.35 16.84 31.62
N LEU A 518 -22.80 15.62 31.35
CA LEU A 518 -21.96 14.47 31.04
C LEU A 518 -21.56 14.40 29.56
N GLY A 519 -22.27 15.11 28.68
CA GLY A 519 -22.02 15.13 27.24
C GLY A 519 -22.41 13.83 26.53
N ILE A 520 -23.27 13.01 27.14
CA ILE A 520 -23.64 11.66 26.68
C ILE A 520 -25.16 11.44 26.89
N HIS A 521 -25.80 10.70 25.98
CA HIS A 521 -27.22 10.34 26.12
C HIS A 521 -27.39 9.11 27.03
N LEU A 522 -28.34 9.16 27.96
CA LEU A 522 -28.55 8.15 29.01
C LEU A 522 -29.92 7.46 28.84
N ASP A 523 -29.88 6.19 28.46
CA ASP A 523 -31.07 5.35 28.40
C ASP A 523 -31.33 4.69 29.77
N ILE A 524 -32.31 5.20 30.51
CA ILE A 524 -32.63 4.73 31.86
C ILE A 524 -33.55 3.50 31.80
N ARG A 525 -33.05 2.40 32.36
CA ARG A 525 -33.74 1.12 32.45
C ARG A 525 -33.86 0.68 33.89
N GLU A 526 -34.89 -0.11 34.12
CA GLU A 526 -35.11 -0.73 35.41
C GLU A 526 -34.20 -1.96 35.55
N ARG A 527 -33.53 -2.07 36.69
CA ARG A 527 -32.73 -3.24 37.03
C ARG A 527 -33.66 -4.40 37.37
N LYS A 528 -33.79 -5.36 36.48
CA LYS A 528 -34.42 -6.65 36.81
C LYS A 528 -33.50 -7.41 37.75
N ALA A 529 -34.02 -7.85 38.89
CA ALA A 529 -33.26 -8.55 39.91
C ALA A 529 -32.74 -9.90 39.38
N ASP A 530 -31.44 -9.98 39.09
CA ASP A 530 -30.73 -11.25 38.96
C ASP A 530 -29.68 -11.33 40.08
N ALA A 531 -29.92 -12.22 41.04
CA ALA A 531 -28.88 -12.79 41.89
C ALA A 531 -28.31 -14.06 41.21
N PRO A 532 -27.04 -14.40 41.45
CA PRO A 532 -26.19 -15.05 40.46
C PRO A 532 -26.15 -16.58 40.57
N GLY A 533 -25.85 -17.24 39.44
CA GLY A 533 -25.13 -18.51 39.44
C GLY A 533 -25.88 -19.71 38.86
N LYS A 534 -25.32 -20.23 37.76
CA LYS A 534 -25.23 -21.66 37.38
C LYS A 534 -26.40 -22.57 37.81
N GLU A 535 -27.23 -22.97 36.87
CA GLU A 535 -27.19 -24.32 36.27
C GLU A 535 -28.35 -24.52 35.28
N ARG A 536 -28.08 -25.39 34.31
CA ARG A 536 -29.03 -25.85 33.29
C ARG A 536 -30.31 -26.36 33.95
N SER A 537 -31.47 -25.97 33.42
CA SER A 537 -32.55 -26.92 33.13
C SER A 537 -33.60 -26.34 32.20
N LYS A 538 -34.05 -27.20 31.29
CA LYS A 538 -35.10 -27.00 30.28
C LYS A 538 -36.42 -26.59 30.95
N SER A 539 -37.19 -25.69 30.33
CA SER A 539 -38.54 -25.98 29.80
C SER A 539 -39.35 -24.72 29.43
N GLN A 540 -39.99 -24.83 28.27
CA GLN A 540 -41.29 -24.26 27.84
C GLN A 540 -41.46 -22.75 27.66
N VAL A 541 -41.54 -22.40 26.38
CA VAL A 541 -42.07 -21.16 25.80
C VAL A 541 -43.54 -20.97 26.19
N LYS A 542 -43.90 -19.77 26.65
CA LYS A 542 -45.26 -19.21 26.59
C LYS A 542 -45.18 -17.88 25.84
N GLU A 543 -45.79 -17.82 24.67
CA GLU A 543 -46.00 -16.62 23.86
C GLU A 543 -46.88 -15.62 24.61
N ILE A 544 -46.51 -14.33 24.58
CA ILE A 544 -47.44 -13.21 24.76
C ILE A 544 -47.29 -12.34 23.51
N GLY A 545 -48.28 -12.41 22.62
CA GLY A 545 -48.35 -11.60 21.41
C GLY A 545 -48.72 -10.15 21.70
N ILE A 546 -48.03 -9.19 21.08
CA ILE A 546 -48.33 -7.76 21.16
C ILE A 546 -49.55 -7.47 20.27
N MET A 547 -50.70 -7.14 20.87
CA MET A 547 -51.90 -6.73 20.11
C MET A 547 -51.79 -5.26 19.69
N SER A 548 -51.84 -5.00 18.38
CA SER A 548 -51.88 -3.65 17.77
C SER A 548 -53.29 -3.36 17.25
N PHE A 549 -53.84 -2.19 17.59
CA PHE A 549 -55.21 -1.79 17.25
C PHE A 549 -55.20 -0.65 16.23
N VAL A 550 -56.13 -0.65 15.28
CA VAL A 550 -56.29 0.45 14.30
C VAL A 550 -57.44 1.35 14.78
N PRO A 551 -57.19 2.63 15.12
CA PRO A 551 -58.24 3.53 15.57
C PRO A 551 -59.16 4.02 14.44
N ALA A 552 -60.44 4.20 14.77
CA ALA A 552 -61.31 5.04 13.95
C ALA A 552 -60.93 6.51 14.15
N ILE A 553 -60.66 7.23 13.05
CA ILE A 553 -60.19 8.61 13.08
C ILE A 553 -61.31 9.54 12.63
N GLU A 554 -61.76 10.42 13.52
CA GLU A 554 -62.82 11.39 13.25
C GLU A 554 -62.32 12.82 13.41
N ARG A 555 -62.84 13.72 12.56
CA ARG A 555 -62.48 15.14 12.57
C ARG A 555 -63.63 15.98 13.13
N SER A 556 -63.35 16.71 14.20
CA SER A 556 -64.22 17.73 14.77
C SER A 556 -63.75 19.15 14.38
N LYS A 557 -64.53 20.18 14.73
CA LYS A 557 -64.18 21.59 14.48
C LYS A 557 -62.87 22.01 15.18
N LYS A 558 -62.52 21.39 16.31
CA LYS A 558 -61.33 21.74 17.12
C LYS A 558 -60.34 20.59 17.34
N TYR A 559 -60.72 19.35 17.07
CA TYR A 559 -59.93 18.16 17.44
C TYR A 559 -59.92 17.09 16.35
N VAL A 560 -58.83 16.32 16.31
CA VAL A 560 -58.77 14.99 15.69
C VAL A 560 -58.98 13.96 16.81
N ILE A 561 -59.90 13.02 16.61
CA ILE A 561 -60.33 12.05 17.62
C ILE A 561 -59.99 10.65 17.13
N LEU A 562 -59.16 9.94 17.89
CA LEU A 562 -58.84 8.53 17.66
C LEU A 562 -59.70 7.68 18.61
N THR A 563 -60.45 6.72 18.07
CA THR A 563 -61.38 5.91 18.87
C THR A 563 -61.12 4.42 18.71
N VAL A 564 -60.83 3.75 19.84
CA VAL A 564 -60.76 2.29 19.99
C VAL A 564 -61.46 1.95 21.31
N LYS A 565 -62.65 1.34 21.23
CA LYS A 565 -63.49 1.09 22.42
C LYS A 565 -62.84 0.09 23.39
N GLU A 566 -62.05 -0.82 22.84
CA GLU A 566 -61.32 -1.90 23.51
C GLU A 566 -60.19 -1.37 24.41
N LEU A 567 -59.73 -0.14 24.21
CA LEU A 567 -58.60 0.46 24.94
C LEU A 567 -59.04 1.45 26.02
N SER A 568 -60.33 1.53 26.35
CA SER A 568 -60.86 2.50 27.32
C SER A 568 -60.16 2.43 28.69
N GLY A 569 -59.53 3.53 29.10
CA GLY A 569 -58.82 3.65 30.37
C GLY A 569 -57.37 3.16 30.37
N ALA A 570 -56.89 2.59 29.26
CA ALA A 570 -55.51 2.12 29.12
C ALA A 570 -54.56 3.24 28.69
N THR A 571 -53.28 3.10 29.03
CA THR A 571 -52.20 3.92 28.47
C THR A 571 -51.72 3.26 27.19
N VAL A 572 -51.69 4.02 26.10
CA VAL A 572 -51.44 3.51 24.76
C VAL A 572 -50.45 4.40 24.03
N ASP A 573 -49.58 3.77 23.25
CA ASP A 573 -48.67 4.44 22.35
C ASP A 573 -49.31 4.53 20.97
N VAL A 574 -49.36 5.74 20.41
CA VAL A 574 -49.94 6.02 19.09
C VAL A 574 -48.80 6.11 18.08
N TYR A 575 -48.87 5.29 17.04
CA TYR A 575 -47.87 5.19 15.98
C TYR A 575 -48.45 5.65 14.65
N SER A 576 -47.58 6.14 13.75
CA SER A 576 -47.83 6.24 12.32
C SER A 576 -46.77 5.40 11.60
N GLY A 577 -47.15 4.22 11.10
CA GLY A 577 -46.18 3.21 10.69
C GLY A 577 -45.37 2.70 11.89
N ASP A 578 -44.04 2.87 11.84
CA ASP A 578 -43.10 2.45 12.90
C ASP A 578 -42.68 3.59 13.83
N GLU A 579 -43.07 4.83 13.53
CA GLU A 579 -42.76 6.01 14.34
C GLU A 579 -43.80 6.17 15.47
N CYS A 580 -43.33 6.18 16.72
CA CYS A 580 -44.17 6.49 17.88
C CYS A 580 -44.39 8.00 17.94
N LEU A 581 -45.61 8.43 17.70
CA LEU A 581 -45.97 9.84 17.71
C LEU A 581 -46.07 10.38 19.13
N PHE A 582 -46.76 9.66 20.01
CA PHE A 582 -46.93 10.01 21.42
C PHE A 582 -47.63 8.90 22.23
N THR A 583 -47.47 8.94 23.54
CA THR A 583 -48.21 8.13 24.50
C THR A 583 -49.40 8.92 25.06
N ALA A 584 -50.58 8.30 25.14
CA ALA A 584 -51.77 8.91 25.71
C ALA A 584 -52.59 7.92 26.54
N THR A 585 -53.33 8.43 27.53
CA THR A 585 -54.33 7.65 28.25
C THR A 585 -55.69 7.78 27.55
N VAL A 586 -56.29 6.65 27.22
CA VAL A 586 -57.58 6.61 26.51
C VAL A 586 -58.73 6.95 27.45
N GLY A 587 -59.60 7.88 27.06
CA GLY A 587 -60.75 8.28 27.86
C GLY A 587 -61.78 7.16 28.03
N LYS A 588 -62.73 7.33 28.98
CA LYS A 588 -63.78 6.34 29.32
C LYS A 588 -64.69 5.89 28.15
N LYS A 589 -64.64 6.59 27.01
CA LYS A 589 -65.38 6.27 25.78
C LYS A 589 -64.51 5.60 24.71
N GLY A 590 -63.26 5.25 25.03
CA GLY A 590 -62.29 4.71 24.08
C GLY A 590 -61.64 5.78 23.19
N GLU A 591 -61.69 7.05 23.57
CA GLU A 591 -61.27 8.17 22.71
C GLU A 591 -59.98 8.87 23.21
N VAL A 592 -59.11 9.24 22.26
CA VAL A 592 -57.96 10.14 22.44
C VAL A 592 -58.17 11.37 21.56
N LYS A 593 -58.12 12.57 22.15
CA LYS A 593 -58.40 13.85 21.45
C LYS A 593 -57.14 14.67 21.30
N ILE A 594 -56.83 15.04 20.06
CA ILE A 594 -55.64 15.78 19.68
C ILE A 594 -56.07 17.14 19.11
N GLY A 595 -55.45 18.23 19.57
CA GLY A 595 -55.73 19.55 19.03
C GLY A 595 -55.37 19.62 17.54
N LYS A 596 -56.29 20.06 16.69
CA LYS A 596 -56.12 20.00 15.23
C LYS A 596 -54.94 20.84 14.69
N GLU A 597 -54.53 21.87 15.43
CA GLU A 597 -53.41 22.76 15.06
C GLU A 597 -52.03 22.19 15.43
N THR A 598 -51.96 20.96 15.98
CA THR A 598 -50.69 20.33 16.37
C THR A 598 -50.06 19.59 15.19
N GLU A 599 -48.73 19.61 15.11
CA GLU A 599 -47.95 18.91 14.08
C GLU A 599 -48.29 17.41 14.01
N THR A 600 -48.49 16.79 15.17
CA THR A 600 -48.93 15.40 15.31
C THR A 600 -50.31 15.14 14.72
N ALA A 601 -51.24 16.10 14.82
CA ALA A 601 -52.55 15.98 14.18
C ALA A 601 -52.46 16.07 12.65
N PHE A 602 -51.53 16.86 12.10
CA PHE A 602 -51.26 16.91 10.67
C PHE A 602 -50.72 15.58 10.16
N GLN A 603 -49.72 15.00 10.83
CA GLN A 603 -49.14 13.70 10.47
C GLN A 603 -50.17 12.56 10.48
N ILE A 604 -51.04 12.52 11.50
CA ILE A 604 -52.13 11.54 11.60
C ILE A 604 -53.15 11.70 10.46
N MET A 605 -53.45 12.94 10.06
CA MET A 605 -54.40 13.22 8.98
C MET A 605 -53.81 12.99 7.59
N GLU A 606 -52.49 13.09 7.43
CA GLU A 606 -51.80 12.88 6.15
C GLU A 606 -51.83 11.41 5.74
N ASN A 607 -51.62 10.49 6.69
CA ASN A 607 -51.63 9.05 6.43
C ASN A 607 -52.45 8.26 7.48
N PRO A 608 -53.79 8.42 7.52
CA PRO A 608 -54.62 7.81 8.56
C PRO A 608 -54.64 6.26 8.53
N ALA A 609 -54.31 5.64 7.40
CA ALA A 609 -54.36 4.19 7.22
C ALA A 609 -53.21 3.43 7.90
N ILE A 610 -52.11 4.10 8.24
CA ILE A 610 -50.94 3.51 8.91
C ILE A 610 -50.90 3.85 10.40
N VAL A 611 -51.92 4.55 10.91
CA VAL A 611 -52.00 4.92 12.31
C VAL A 611 -52.43 3.71 13.13
N THR A 612 -51.65 3.37 14.16
CA THR A 612 -51.98 2.27 15.08
C THR A 612 -51.84 2.69 16.53
N MET A 613 -52.63 2.08 17.40
CA MET A 613 -52.57 2.26 18.86
C MET A 613 -52.18 0.92 19.47
N ARG A 614 -51.10 0.90 20.25
CA ARG A 614 -50.61 -0.29 20.95
C ARG A 614 -50.75 -0.04 22.43
N PHE A 615 -51.04 -1.09 23.21
CA PHE A 615 -50.92 -0.97 24.67
C PHE A 615 -49.51 -0.46 24.96
N GLY A 616 -49.43 0.67 25.68
CA GLY A 616 -48.16 1.11 26.21
C GLY A 616 -47.64 -0.05 27.04
N ARG A 617 -46.39 -0.46 26.80
CA ARG A 617 -45.83 -1.62 27.50
C ARG A 617 -45.91 -1.36 29.01
N GLU A 618 -46.89 -1.95 29.68
CA GLU A 618 -46.74 -2.32 31.08
C GLU A 618 -45.57 -3.31 31.10
N LYS A 619 -44.52 -2.93 31.83
CA LYS A 619 -43.20 -3.59 31.82
C LYS A 619 -43.21 -4.99 32.41
#